data_AF-A0A7J9L880-F1
#
_entry.id   AF-A0A7J9L880-F1
#
_cell.length_a   1.000
_cell.length_b   1.000
_cell.length_c   1.000
_cell.angle_alpha   90.00
_cell.angle_beta   90.00
_cell.angle_gamma   90.00
#
_symmetry.space_group_name_H-M   'P 1'
#
loop_
_entity.id
_entity.type
_entity.pdbx_description
1 polymer ?
#
loop_
_entity_poly.entity_id
_entity_poly.type
_entity_poly.pdbx_seq_one_letter_code
_entity_poly.pdbx_strand_id
1 'polypeptide(L)'
;MKQKVEAVDKENFLYIYSVIESDALMNKLEKTTYETKLEAFPDGGSVCKTTSKYHTIGDFELKEERIKAGKEKASGIFKAIEAYLLANPDAY
;
A
#
# COMPACT_ATOMS: atom_id res chain seq x y z
N MET A 1 -2.82 -12.95 8.93
CA MET A 1 -2.66 -12.31 7.60
C MET A 1 -1.40 -12.86 6.95
N LYS A 2 -1.52 -13.43 5.74
CA LYS A 2 -0.41 -13.91 4.92
C LYS A 2 -0.19 -12.98 3.74
N GLN A 3 1.06 -12.57 3.57
CA GLN A 3 1.49 -11.70 2.48
C GLN A 3 2.47 -12.45 1.58
N LYS A 4 2.46 -12.10 0.30
CA LYS A 4 3.41 -12.56 -0.71
C LYS A 4 4.08 -11.33 -1.30
N VAL A 5 5.40 -11.29 -1.32
CA VAL A 5 6.16 -10.29 -2.08
C VAL A 5 6.07 -10.67 -3.56
N GLU A 6 5.56 -9.76 -4.38
CA GLU A 6 5.43 -9.97 -5.83
C GLU A 6 6.65 -9.36 -6.55
N ALA A 7 7.15 -8.20 -6.10
CA ALA A 7 8.35 -7.57 -6.65
C ALA A 7 9.03 -6.64 -5.63
N VAL A 8 10.37 -6.57 -5.71
CA VAL A 8 11.19 -5.56 -5.03
C VAL A 8 12.17 -5.02 -6.07
N ASP A 9 12.02 -3.76 -6.43
CA ASP A 9 12.91 -3.07 -7.35
C ASP A 9 13.51 -1.86 -6.63
N LYS A 10 14.77 -2.00 -6.26
CA LYS A 10 15.50 -0.98 -5.50
C LYS A 10 15.94 0.19 -6.38
N GLU A 11 16.10 -0.03 -7.68
CA GLU A 11 16.54 1.00 -8.62
C GLU A 11 15.42 2.00 -8.90
N ASN A 12 14.18 1.49 -9.04
CA ASN A 12 12.99 2.30 -9.28
C ASN A 12 12.17 2.60 -8.02
N PHE A 13 12.69 2.26 -6.83
CA PHE A 13 12.02 2.39 -5.53
C PHE A 13 10.57 1.87 -5.54
N LEU A 14 10.39 0.68 -6.11
CA LEU A 14 9.10 0.03 -6.30
C LEU A 14 9.01 -1.23 -5.45
N TYR A 15 7.93 -1.33 -4.68
CA TYR A 15 7.61 -2.48 -3.86
C TYR A 15 6.19 -2.95 -4.14
N ILE A 16 6.04 -4.23 -4.49
CA ILE A 16 4.74 -4.83 -4.78
C ILE A 16 4.56 -6.05 -3.90
N TYR A 17 3.43 -6.11 -3.19
CA TYR A 17 3.05 -7.27 -2.39
C TYR A 17 1.55 -7.56 -2.53
N SER A 18 1.17 -8.81 -2.35
CA SER A 18 -0.24 -9.22 -2.27
C SER A 18 -0.57 -9.77 -0.89
N VAL A 19 -1.73 -9.38 -0.37
CA VAL A 19 -2.39 -10.08 0.73
C VAL A 19 -3.18 -11.24 0.12
N ILE A 20 -2.73 -12.46 0.40
CA ILE A 20 -3.29 -13.71 -0.16
C ILE A 20 -4.15 -14.47 0.86
N GLU A 21 -4.05 -14.11 2.14
CA GLU A 21 -4.88 -14.70 3.20
C GLU A 21 -5.10 -13.66 4.30
N SER A 22 -6.34 -13.28 4.56
CA SER A 22 -6.72 -12.35 5.63
C SER A 22 -8.23 -12.35 5.79
N ASP A 23 -8.73 -12.18 7.02
CA ASP A 23 -10.15 -11.95 7.27
C ASP A 23 -10.68 -10.73 6.51
N ALA A 24 -9.80 -9.78 6.21
CA ALA A 24 -10.11 -8.60 5.40
C ALA A 24 -10.50 -8.92 3.94
N LEU A 25 -10.17 -10.12 3.42
CA LEU A 25 -10.57 -10.56 2.08
C LEU A 25 -12.04 -11.04 2.03
N MET A 26 -12.67 -11.25 3.20
CA MET A 26 -14.09 -11.55 3.37
C MET A 26 -14.61 -12.78 2.59
N ASN A 27 -13.73 -13.68 2.14
CA ASN A 27 -14.07 -14.74 1.18
C ASN A 27 -14.75 -14.21 -0.11
N LYS A 28 -14.54 -12.93 -0.42
CA LYS A 28 -15.05 -12.24 -1.62
C LYS A 28 -13.92 -11.72 -2.52
N LEU A 29 -12.70 -11.64 -1.99
CA LEU A 29 -11.50 -11.29 -2.73
C LEU A 29 -10.56 -12.49 -2.77
N GLU A 30 -10.04 -12.80 -3.94
CA GLU A 30 -8.97 -13.81 -4.11
C GLU A 30 -7.68 -13.31 -3.48
N LYS A 31 -7.34 -12.05 -3.74
CA LYS A 31 -6.22 -11.33 -3.14
C LYS A 31 -6.39 -9.83 -3.28
N THR A 32 -5.62 -9.07 -2.52
CA THR A 32 -5.42 -7.64 -2.78
C THR A 32 -3.95 -7.39 -3.02
N THR A 33 -3.62 -6.73 -4.12
CA THR A 33 -2.25 -6.38 -4.50
C THR A 33 -2.02 -4.90 -4.24
N TYR A 34 -0.94 -4.59 -3.53
CA TYR A 34 -0.51 -3.25 -3.22
C TYR A 34 0.81 -2.97 -3.91
N GLU A 35 0.86 -1.84 -4.60
CA GLU A 35 2.03 -1.34 -5.31
C GLU A 35 2.38 0.02 -4.73
N THR A 36 3.58 0.14 -4.17
CA THR A 36 4.11 1.39 -3.62
C THR A 36 5.35 1.78 -4.42
N LYS A 37 5.35 3.00 -4.95
CA LYS A 37 6.48 3.58 -5.66
C LYS A 37 6.85 4.92 -5.04
N LEU A 38 8.14 5.13 -4.81
CA LEU A 38 8.67 6.43 -4.41
C LEU A 38 9.35 7.09 -5.61
N GLU A 39 9.05 8.37 -5.82
CA GLU A 39 9.66 9.16 -6.88
C GLU A 39 10.28 10.41 -6.26
N ALA A 40 11.46 10.81 -6.71
CA ALA A 40 12.10 12.03 -6.24
C ALA A 40 11.24 13.26 -6.58
N PHE A 41 11.18 14.21 -5.66
CA PHE A 41 10.53 15.51 -5.86
C PHE A 41 11.61 16.61 -5.90
N PRO A 42 11.47 17.67 -6.72
CA PRO A 42 12.54 18.66 -6.94
C PRO A 42 13.09 19.31 -5.66
N ASP A 43 12.30 19.33 -4.60
CA ASP A 43 12.54 20.04 -3.35
C ASP A 43 13.40 19.22 -2.35
N GLY A 44 14.00 18.11 -2.80
CA GLY A 44 14.71 17.16 -1.94
C GLY A 44 13.80 16.18 -1.19
N GLY A 45 12.50 16.26 -1.42
CA GLY A 45 11.50 15.31 -0.90
C GLY A 45 11.21 14.15 -1.85
N SER A 46 10.15 13.40 -1.56
CA SER A 46 9.66 12.33 -2.44
C SER A 46 8.14 12.34 -2.54
N VAL A 47 7.62 11.80 -3.64
CA VAL A 47 6.20 11.50 -3.82
C VAL A 47 5.99 10.01 -3.68
N CYS A 48 5.17 9.60 -2.72
CA CYS A 48 4.74 8.22 -2.56
C CYS A 48 3.45 7.96 -3.34
N LYS A 49 3.54 7.14 -4.38
CA LYS A 49 2.41 6.67 -5.18
C LYS A 49 2.04 5.26 -4.73
N THR A 50 0.82 5.10 -4.23
CA THR A 50 0.28 3.80 -3.83
C THR A 50 -0.91 3.42 -4.70
N THR A 51 -0.88 2.22 -5.28
CA THR A 51 -1.98 1.63 -6.04
C THR A 51 -2.45 0.36 -5.34
N SER A 52 -3.77 0.23 -5.16
CA SER A 52 -4.40 -0.98 -4.59
C SER A 52 -5.26 -1.65 -5.66
N LYS A 53 -4.96 -2.91 -5.98
CA LYS A 53 -5.69 -3.72 -6.95
C LYS A 53 -6.44 -4.81 -6.19
N TYR A 54 -7.76 -4.78 -6.25
CA TYR A 54 -8.63 -5.75 -5.58
C TYR A 54 -9.06 -6.81 -6.59
N HIS A 55 -8.77 -8.07 -6.31
CA HIS A 55 -9.12 -9.19 -7.19
C HIS A 55 -10.34 -9.89 -6.60
N THR A 56 -11.50 -9.72 -7.23
CA THR A 56 -12.80 -10.18 -6.73
C THR A 56 -13.09 -11.61 -7.16
N ILE A 57 -13.78 -12.36 -6.30
CA ILE A 57 -14.32 -13.69 -6.64
C ILE A 57 -15.69 -13.49 -7.30
N GLY A 58 -15.80 -13.87 -8.57
CA GLY A 58 -17.02 -13.67 -9.37
C GLY A 58 -17.37 -12.18 -9.52
N ASP A 59 -18.67 -11.90 -9.63
CA ASP A 59 -19.21 -10.56 -9.88
C ASP A 59 -19.34 -9.71 -8.60
N PHE A 60 -18.51 -9.95 -7.59
CA PHE A 60 -18.58 -9.19 -6.35
C PHE A 60 -18.13 -7.74 -6.58
N GLU A 61 -19.06 -6.80 -6.38
CA GLU A 61 -18.77 -5.38 -6.47
C GLU A 61 -18.26 -4.80 -5.14
N LEU A 62 -17.12 -4.13 -5.21
CA LEU A 62 -16.46 -3.52 -4.06
C LEU A 62 -17.00 -2.09 -3.86
N LYS A 63 -17.67 -1.86 -2.73
CA LYS A 63 -18.23 -0.53 -2.42
C LYS A 63 -17.12 0.52 -2.28
N GLU A 64 -17.32 1.67 -2.92
CA GLU A 64 -16.38 2.80 -2.90
C GLU A 64 -16.01 3.26 -1.48
N GLU A 65 -16.98 3.27 -0.55
CA GLU A 65 -16.77 3.61 0.85
C GLU A 65 -15.67 2.76 1.51
N ARG A 66 -15.62 1.46 1.19
CA ARG A 66 -14.59 0.56 1.72
C ARG A 66 -13.23 0.83 1.11
N ILE A 67 -13.19 1.14 -0.18
CA ILE A 67 -11.96 1.54 -0.88
C ILE A 67 -11.40 2.83 -0.24
N LYS A 68 -12.28 3.80 0.03
CA LYS A 68 -11.92 5.07 0.68
C LYS A 68 -11.42 4.87 2.10
N ALA A 69 -12.10 4.07 2.92
CA ALA A 69 -11.65 3.75 4.27
C ALA A 69 -10.27 3.05 4.27
N GLY A 70 -10.03 2.14 3.32
CA GLY A 70 -8.73 1.51 3.13
C GLY A 70 -7.64 2.54 2.78
N LYS A 71 -7.93 3.46 1.86
CA LYS A 71 -7.03 4.57 1.49
C LYS A 71 -6.70 5.48 2.67
N GLU A 72 -7.69 5.88 3.46
CA GLU A 72 -7.49 6.76 4.63
C GLU A 72 -6.63 6.07 5.69
N LYS A 73 -6.86 4.78 5.94
CA LYS A 73 -6.02 4.00 6.86
C LYS A 73 -4.56 3.93 6.38
N ALA A 74 -4.33 3.64 5.09
CA ALA A 74 -2.99 3.60 4.52
C ALA A 74 -2.29 4.97 4.62
N SER A 75 -3.02 6.05 4.33
CA SER A 75 -2.49 7.42 4.46
C SER A 75 -2.12 7.76 5.91
N GLY A 76 -2.94 7.36 6.89
CA GLY A 76 -2.64 7.56 8.30
C GLY A 76 -1.35 6.87 8.74
N ILE A 77 -1.13 5.63 8.31
CA ILE A 77 0.11 4.88 8.58
C ILE A 77 1.30 5.57 7.94
N PHE A 78 1.18 6.00 6.68
CA PHE A 78 2.26 6.69 5.98
C PHE A 78 2.67 7.98 6.69
N LYS A 79 1.70 8.81 7.09
CA LYS A 79 1.95 10.04 7.85
C LYS A 79 2.60 9.79 9.20
N ALA A 80 2.25 8.70 9.88
CA ALA A 80 2.90 8.33 11.15
C ALA A 80 4.38 7.96 10.96
N ILE A 81 4.70 7.23 9.89
CA ILE A 81 6.09 6.89 9.53
C ILE A 81 6.86 8.15 9.16
N GLU A 82 6.30 9.00 8.30
CA GLU A 82 6.89 10.28 7.91
C GLU A 82 7.19 11.17 9.13
N ALA A 83 6.22 11.34 10.03
CA ALA A 83 6.40 12.13 11.25
C ALA A 83 7.50 11.54 12.16
N TYR A 84 7.59 10.22 12.27
CA TYR A 84 8.65 9.55 13.01
C TYR A 84 10.03 9.82 12.38
N LEU A 85 10.17 9.65 11.07
CA LEU A 85 11.45 9.88 10.37
C LEU A 85 11.88 11.34 10.44
N LEU A 86 10.94 12.29 10.31
CA LEU A 86 11.23 13.72 10.47
C LEU A 86 11.70 14.07 11.89
N ALA A 87 11.17 13.41 12.91
CA ALA A 87 11.59 13.60 14.30
C ALA A 87 12.91 12.90 14.65
N ASN A 88 13.38 11.97 13.81
CA ASN A 88 14.56 11.13 14.05
C ASN A 88 15.46 11.10 12.78
N PRO A 89 16.15 12.21 12.45
CA PRO A 89 16.89 12.34 11.19
C PRO A 89 18.08 11.38 11.04
N ASP A 90 18.59 10.82 12.14
CA ASP A 90 19.75 9.91 12.14
C ASP A 90 19.36 8.42 12.19
N ALA A 91 18.07 8.08 12.07
CA ALA A 91 17.59 6.70 12.25
C ALA A 91 17.94 5.76 11.06
N TYR A 92 18.13 6.32 9.87
CA TYR A 92 18.38 5.60 8.61
C TYR A 92 19.25 6.45 7.68
#